data_AF-A0A924LN73-F1
#
_entry.id   AF-A0A924LN73-F1
#
_cell.length_a   1.000
_cell.length_b   1.000
_cell.length_c   1.000
_cell.angle_alpha   90.00
_cell.angle_beta   90.00
_cell.angle_gamma   90.00
#
_symmetry.space_group_name_H-M   'P 1'
#
loop_
_entity.id
_entity.type
_entity.pdbx_description
1 polymer ?
#
loop_
_entity_poly.entity_id
_entity_poly.type
_entity_poly.pdbx_seq_one_letter_code
_entity_poly.pdbx_strand_id
1 'polypeptide(L)'
;PPPPAAPAPPPPRPPRPPGTVVERARRGADVGGLVGPLEADAARCERDLIVAAATRRDDQRDRARAHALRAELVALGERVATVADTCVAQVLHAPTLAVPRVESLGPVPDDATTVDAYLLRLSTAARALAFAENTYAAPVSERNELRNLLDLYRAKAAATGRDADPEVAQLHDQARAVLGRTPTDLGRARAVVAAFQLLLTAHPGGTR
;
A
#
# COMPACT_ATOMS: atom_id res chain seq x y z
N PRO A 1 11.42 90.95 42.26
CA PRO A 1 11.73 89.72 41.48
C PRO A 1 11.89 88.52 42.42
N PRO A 2 11.06 87.47 42.31
CA PRO A 2 11.21 86.26 43.13
C PRO A 2 12.42 85.43 42.65
N PRO A 3 13.08 84.67 43.55
CA PRO A 3 14.24 83.84 43.19
C PRO A 3 13.82 82.65 42.30
N PRO A 4 14.72 82.16 41.42
CA PRO A 4 14.43 81.03 40.55
C PRO A 4 14.21 79.76 41.37
N ALA A 5 13.17 79.01 41.01
CA ALA A 5 12.82 77.73 41.62
C ALA A 5 13.94 76.70 41.42
N ALA A 6 14.27 75.95 42.48
CA ALA A 6 15.25 74.88 42.44
C ALA A 6 14.78 73.75 41.49
N PRO A 7 15.69 73.13 40.71
CA PRO A 7 15.35 72.04 39.81
C PRO A 7 14.84 70.83 40.59
N ALA A 8 13.78 70.21 40.07
CA ALA A 8 13.16 69.02 40.65
C ALA A 8 14.16 67.85 40.75
N PRO A 9 14.11 67.03 41.82
CA PRO A 9 14.98 65.88 41.97
C PRO A 9 14.71 64.85 40.87
N PRO A 10 15.76 64.13 40.39
CA PRO A 10 15.60 63.13 39.35
C PRO A 10 14.68 61.99 39.84
N PRO A 11 13.92 61.35 38.93
CA PRO A 11 13.03 60.27 39.29
C PRO A 11 13.79 59.09 39.92
N PRO A 12 13.16 58.35 40.85
CA PRO A 12 13.77 57.18 41.47
C PRO A 12 14.13 56.15 40.39
N ARG A 13 15.34 55.60 40.47
CA ARG A 13 15.78 54.55 39.56
C ARG A 13 14.83 53.35 39.67
N PRO A 14 14.43 52.73 38.56
CA PRO A 14 13.61 51.53 38.61
C PRO A 14 14.32 50.42 39.40
N PRO A 15 13.58 49.58 40.13
CA PRO A 15 14.16 48.45 40.84
C PRO A 15 14.92 47.57 39.85
N ARG A 16 16.15 47.18 40.21
CA ARG A 16 16.93 46.25 39.40
C ARG A 16 16.13 44.95 39.23
N PRO A 17 16.10 44.35 38.02
CA PRO A 17 15.47 43.04 37.84
C PRO A 17 16.11 42.06 38.84
N PRO A 18 15.32 41.17 39.44
CA PRO A 18 15.86 40.23 40.42
C PRO A 18 16.96 39.40 39.76
N GLY A 19 18.20 39.54 40.25
CA GLY A 19 19.34 38.75 39.75
C GLY A 19 19.08 37.25 39.89
N THR A 20 19.74 36.45 39.05
CA THR A 20 19.57 34.98 39.03
C THR A 20 19.79 34.36 40.42
N VAL A 21 19.27 33.16 40.67
CA VAL A 21 19.45 32.47 41.97
C VAL A 21 20.93 32.33 42.33
N VAL A 22 21.79 32.12 41.33
CA VAL A 22 23.26 32.10 41.47
C VAL A 22 23.80 33.46 41.94
N GLU A 23 23.33 34.56 41.37
CA GLU A 23 23.73 35.90 41.80
C GLU A 23 23.22 36.26 43.20
N ARG A 24 22.03 35.80 43.58
CA ARG A 24 21.49 35.97 44.94
C ARG A 24 22.30 35.18 45.96
N ALA A 25 22.61 33.92 45.67
CA ALA A 25 23.46 33.08 46.50
C ALA A 25 24.87 33.68 46.67
N ARG A 26 25.49 34.20 45.59
CA ARG A 26 26.79 34.89 45.65
C ARG A 26 26.79 36.14 46.54
N ARG A 27 25.64 36.77 46.75
CA ARG A 27 25.46 37.92 47.65
C ARG A 27 25.06 37.51 49.08
N GLY A 28 25.08 36.21 49.39
CA GLY A 28 24.75 35.67 50.71
C GLY A 28 23.25 35.64 51.04
N ALA A 29 22.37 35.78 50.04
CA ALA A 29 20.93 35.66 50.26
C ALA A 29 20.52 34.19 50.43
N ASP A 30 19.54 33.91 51.31
CA ASP A 30 18.92 32.59 51.40
C ASP A 30 18.16 32.28 50.10
N VAL A 31 18.52 31.17 49.47
CA VAL A 31 17.93 30.67 48.23
C VAL A 31 17.22 29.33 48.41
N GLY A 32 17.18 28.76 49.63
CA GLY A 32 16.62 27.42 49.88
C GLY A 32 15.18 27.28 49.41
N GLY A 33 14.35 28.32 49.62
CA GLY A 33 12.97 28.37 49.12
C GLY A 33 12.82 28.46 47.59
N LEU A 34 13.90 28.76 46.86
CA LEU A 34 13.91 28.86 45.38
C LEU A 34 14.44 27.59 44.71
N VAL A 35 15.15 26.72 45.44
CA VAL A 35 15.72 25.47 44.89
C VAL A 35 14.63 24.47 44.53
N GLY A 36 13.69 24.19 45.44
CA GLY A 36 12.60 23.23 45.18
C GLY A 36 11.73 23.59 43.95
N PRO A 37 11.29 24.84 43.79
CA PRO A 37 10.61 25.28 42.57
C PRO A 37 11.44 25.10 41.29
N LEU A 38 12.74 25.42 41.33
CA LEU A 38 13.63 25.25 40.18
C LEU A 38 13.83 23.77 39.81
N GLU A 39 13.95 22.88 40.79
CA GLU A 39 14.01 21.43 40.56
C GLU A 39 12.72 20.91 39.92
N ALA A 40 11.55 21.39 40.39
CA ALA A 40 10.27 21.02 39.82
C ALA A 40 10.10 21.50 38.36
N ASP A 41 10.56 22.72 38.06
CA ASP A 41 10.55 23.27 36.70
C ASP A 41 11.56 22.55 35.79
N ALA A 42 12.75 22.23 36.30
CA ALA A 42 13.75 21.46 35.58
C ALA A 42 13.23 20.05 35.24
N ALA A 43 12.61 19.36 36.20
CA ALA A 43 12.00 18.04 35.99
C ALA A 43 10.81 18.07 35.01
N ARG A 44 10.08 19.18 34.92
CA ARG A 44 9.03 19.38 33.90
C ARG A 44 9.65 19.58 32.51
N CYS A 45 10.62 20.48 32.41
CA CYS A 45 11.35 20.74 31.18
C CYS A 45 12.02 19.48 30.63
N GLU A 46 12.69 18.69 31.47
CA GLU A 46 13.28 17.41 31.07
C GLU A 46 12.25 16.46 30.47
N ARG A 47 11.10 16.26 31.15
CA ARG A 47 10.03 15.42 30.64
C ARG A 47 9.49 15.90 29.30
N ASP A 48 9.25 17.21 29.16
CA ASP A 48 8.76 17.79 27.91
C ASP A 48 9.77 17.61 26.77
N LEU A 49 11.07 17.74 27.06
CA LEU A 49 12.14 17.48 26.09
C LEU A 49 12.21 16.01 25.67
N ILE A 50 12.04 15.08 26.61
CA ILE A 50 11.99 13.64 26.32
C ILE A 50 10.80 13.32 25.41
N VAL A 51 9.60 13.82 25.75
CA VAL A 51 8.39 13.60 24.95
C VAL A 51 8.57 14.19 23.55
N ALA A 52 9.03 15.43 23.45
CA ALA A 52 9.25 16.08 22.15
C ALA A 52 10.31 15.35 21.30
N ALA A 53 11.35 14.80 21.91
CA ALA A 53 12.36 14.00 21.20
C ALA A 53 11.78 12.66 20.72
N ALA A 54 10.95 12.00 21.53
CA ALA A 54 10.25 10.78 21.14
C ALA A 54 9.30 11.04 19.97
N THR A 55 8.42 12.04 20.07
CA THR A 55 7.49 12.42 19.00
C THR A 55 8.21 12.70 17.68
N ARG A 56 9.30 13.49 17.70
CA ARG A 56 10.08 13.74 16.47
C ARG A 56 10.65 12.47 15.84
N ARG A 57 11.12 11.51 16.65
CA ARG A 57 11.62 10.23 16.15
C ARG A 57 10.50 9.40 15.55
N ASP A 58 9.31 9.43 16.14
CA ASP A 58 8.14 8.69 15.67
C ASP A 58 7.68 9.26 14.33
N ASP A 59 7.51 10.57 14.23
CA ASP A 59 7.14 11.25 12.99
C ASP A 59 8.16 11.00 11.87
N GLN A 60 9.46 10.94 12.21
CA GLN A 60 10.51 10.64 11.24
C GLN A 60 10.41 9.20 10.73
N ARG A 61 10.08 8.23 11.60
CA ARG A 61 9.87 6.84 11.22
C ARG A 61 8.64 6.68 10.33
N ASP A 62 7.54 7.36 10.64
CA ASP A 62 6.32 7.29 9.83
C ASP A 62 6.50 7.93 8.45
N ARG A 63 7.24 9.05 8.35
CA ARG A 63 7.65 9.60 7.04
C ARG A 63 8.51 8.63 6.25
N ALA A 64 9.53 8.04 6.87
CA ALA A 64 10.40 7.06 6.20
C ALA A 64 9.59 5.84 5.71
N ARG A 65 8.66 5.36 6.53
CA ARG A 65 7.72 4.29 6.16
C ARG A 65 6.83 4.70 4.99
N ALA A 66 6.28 5.90 4.99
CA ALA A 66 5.44 6.40 3.89
C ALA A 66 6.22 6.49 2.57
N HIS A 67 7.49 6.92 2.60
CA HIS A 67 8.35 6.93 1.42
C HIS A 67 8.62 5.53 0.88
N ALA A 68 8.99 4.58 1.75
CA ALA A 68 9.25 3.20 1.36
C ALA A 68 7.99 2.55 0.76
N LEU A 69 6.86 2.64 1.47
CA LEU A 69 5.60 2.06 1.02
C LEU A 69 5.12 2.68 -0.30
N ARG A 70 5.27 4.00 -0.49
CA ARG A 70 4.95 4.65 -1.75
C ARG A 70 5.79 4.08 -2.90
N ALA A 71 7.10 3.94 -2.72
CA ALA A 71 7.99 3.40 -3.75
C ALA A 71 7.63 1.94 -4.11
N GLU A 72 7.36 1.11 -3.10
CA GLU A 72 6.92 -0.27 -3.29
C GLU A 72 5.61 -0.36 -4.09
N LEU A 73 4.62 0.48 -3.74
CA LEU A 73 3.32 0.49 -4.40
C LEU A 73 3.37 1.05 -5.82
N VAL A 74 4.26 2.01 -6.10
CA VAL A 74 4.55 2.47 -7.48
C VAL A 74 5.04 1.29 -8.33
N ALA A 75 6.04 0.56 -7.85
CA ALA A 75 6.56 -0.62 -8.55
C ALA A 75 5.51 -1.73 -8.67
N LEU A 76 4.64 -1.92 -7.68
CA LEU A 76 3.50 -2.84 -7.79
C LEU A 76 2.52 -2.37 -8.87
N GLY A 77 2.20 -1.07 -8.94
CA GLY A 77 1.33 -0.49 -9.96
C GLY A 77 1.79 -0.80 -11.39
N GLU A 78 3.08 -0.68 -11.67
CA GLU A 78 3.67 -1.01 -12.97
C GLU A 78 3.53 -2.51 -13.30
N ARG A 79 3.74 -3.40 -12.32
CA ARG A 79 3.53 -4.84 -12.50
C ARG A 79 2.06 -5.16 -12.78
N VAL A 80 1.12 -4.58 -12.04
CA VAL A 80 -0.31 -4.79 -12.25
C VAL A 80 -0.74 -4.29 -13.63
N ALA A 81 -0.19 -3.17 -14.11
CA ALA A 81 -0.43 -2.70 -15.47
C ALA A 81 0.02 -3.73 -16.52
N THR A 82 1.20 -4.35 -16.32
CA THR A 82 1.70 -5.42 -17.20
C THR A 82 0.78 -6.66 -17.20
N VAL A 83 0.26 -7.04 -16.03
CA VAL A 83 -0.72 -8.14 -15.91
C VAL A 83 -2.02 -7.81 -16.64
N ALA A 84 -2.50 -6.57 -16.52
CA ALA A 84 -3.70 -6.10 -17.21
C ALA A 84 -3.51 -6.12 -18.74
N ASP A 85 -2.39 -5.58 -19.25
CA ASP A 85 -2.06 -5.60 -20.68
C ASP A 85 -1.98 -7.03 -21.22
N THR A 86 -1.37 -7.94 -20.45
CA THR A 86 -1.30 -9.36 -20.78
C THR A 86 -2.69 -9.99 -20.86
N CYS A 87 -3.57 -9.70 -19.89
CA CYS A 87 -4.94 -10.20 -19.89
C CYS A 87 -5.72 -9.70 -21.11
N VAL A 88 -5.67 -8.39 -21.38
CA VAL A 88 -6.36 -7.75 -22.51
C VAL A 88 -5.87 -8.32 -23.85
N ALA A 89 -4.57 -8.58 -23.99
CA ALA A 89 -4.03 -9.19 -25.20
C ALA A 89 -4.46 -10.66 -25.39
N GLN A 90 -4.68 -11.39 -24.31
CA GLN A 90 -4.89 -12.85 -24.35
C GLN A 90 -6.35 -13.28 -24.23
N VAL A 91 -7.25 -12.45 -23.70
CA VAL A 91 -8.63 -12.82 -23.36
C VAL A 91 -9.62 -11.84 -24.01
N LEU A 92 -10.58 -12.38 -24.76
CA LEU A 92 -11.53 -11.59 -25.55
C LEU A 92 -12.43 -10.70 -24.69
N HIS A 93 -12.88 -11.21 -23.55
CA HIS A 93 -13.73 -10.51 -22.60
C HIS A 93 -12.95 -10.25 -21.31
N ALA A 94 -11.84 -9.52 -21.43
CA ALA A 94 -11.04 -9.10 -20.29
C ALA A 94 -11.83 -8.17 -19.34
N PRO A 95 -11.50 -8.13 -18.05
CA PRO A 95 -12.06 -7.16 -17.11
C PRO A 95 -11.81 -5.71 -17.57
N THR A 96 -12.71 -4.80 -17.20
CA THR A 96 -12.65 -3.36 -17.58
C THR A 96 -12.28 -2.45 -16.40
N LEU A 97 -11.44 -2.95 -15.49
CA LEU A 97 -11.04 -2.23 -14.27
C LEU A 97 -9.90 -1.24 -14.54
N ALA A 98 -9.95 -0.07 -13.92
CA ALA A 98 -8.80 0.83 -13.91
C ALA A 98 -7.69 0.29 -13.00
N VAL A 99 -6.43 0.43 -13.44
CA VAL A 99 -5.26 0.18 -12.59
C VAL A 99 -4.90 1.46 -11.82
N PRO A 100 -4.94 1.47 -10.47
CA PRO A 100 -4.60 2.64 -9.68
C PRO A 100 -3.17 3.12 -9.92
N ARG A 101 -2.99 4.45 -10.08
CA ARG A 101 -1.66 5.09 -10.17
C ARG A 101 -1.31 5.76 -8.84
N VAL A 102 -0.33 5.22 -8.13
CA VAL A 102 0.04 5.66 -6.78
C VAL A 102 0.67 7.06 -6.80
N GLU A 103 1.31 7.42 -7.91
CA GLU A 103 1.91 8.73 -8.14
C GLU A 103 0.88 9.85 -8.10
N SER A 104 -0.39 9.55 -8.43
CA SER A 104 -1.48 10.50 -8.38
C SER A 104 -1.82 10.97 -6.95
N LEU A 105 -1.35 10.24 -5.92
CA LEU A 105 -1.49 10.65 -4.53
C LEU A 105 -0.57 11.82 -4.17
N GLY A 106 0.43 12.13 -5.00
CA GLY A 106 1.43 13.17 -4.76
C GLY A 106 2.64 12.70 -3.93
N PRO A 107 3.52 13.63 -3.54
CA PRO A 107 4.67 13.34 -2.67
C PRO A 107 4.22 13.01 -1.24
N VAL A 108 5.12 12.42 -0.45
CA VAL A 108 4.91 12.21 0.99
C VAL A 108 4.90 13.58 1.68
N PRO A 109 3.91 13.88 2.53
CA PRO A 109 3.85 15.14 3.27
C PRO A 109 4.94 15.29 4.35
N ASP A 110 5.30 16.53 4.66
CA ASP A 110 6.24 16.86 5.75
C ASP A 110 5.56 17.00 7.11
N ASP A 111 4.24 17.17 7.18
CA ASP A 111 3.50 17.30 8.45
C ASP A 111 3.04 15.94 8.99
N ALA A 112 3.22 15.68 10.29
CA ALA A 112 2.95 14.38 10.90
C ALA A 112 1.47 13.95 10.78
N THR A 113 0.52 14.85 11.04
CA THR A 113 -0.91 14.52 10.93
C THR A 113 -1.32 14.22 9.49
N THR A 114 -0.66 14.88 8.54
CA THR A 114 -0.88 14.66 7.12
C THR A 114 -0.25 13.35 6.64
N VAL A 115 0.85 12.90 7.27
CA VAL A 115 1.50 11.61 6.99
C VAL A 115 0.59 10.43 7.35
N ASP A 116 -0.12 10.49 8.49
CA ASP A 116 -1.06 9.44 8.87
C ASP A 116 -2.19 9.27 7.85
N ALA A 117 -2.80 10.39 7.44
CA ALA A 117 -3.80 10.40 6.38
C ALA A 117 -3.24 9.88 5.05
N TYR A 118 -1.98 10.19 4.74
CA TYR A 118 -1.30 9.69 3.56
C TYR A 118 -1.08 8.18 3.60
N LEU A 119 -0.64 7.62 4.74
CA LEU A 119 -0.47 6.18 4.96
C LEU A 119 -1.81 5.42 4.80
N LEU A 120 -2.93 5.99 5.25
CA LEU A 120 -4.27 5.42 5.02
C LEU A 120 -4.67 5.42 3.54
N ARG A 121 -4.28 6.46 2.79
CA ARG A 121 -4.49 6.49 1.33
C ARG A 121 -3.63 5.44 0.63
N LEU A 122 -2.37 5.26 1.05
CA LEU A 122 -1.50 4.20 0.53
C LEU A 122 -2.05 2.81 0.81
N SER A 123 -2.58 2.55 2.02
CA SER A 123 -3.18 1.24 2.34
C SER A 123 -4.44 0.95 1.50
N THR A 124 -5.17 1.99 1.12
CA THR A 124 -6.31 1.88 0.21
C THR A 124 -5.86 1.61 -1.22
N ALA A 125 -4.82 2.29 -1.70
CA ALA A 125 -4.21 2.02 -3.00
C ALA A 125 -3.66 0.57 -3.08
N ALA A 126 -3.01 0.09 -2.01
CA ALA A 126 -2.51 -1.28 -1.93
C ALA A 126 -3.62 -2.32 -2.10
N ARG A 127 -4.75 -2.16 -1.39
CA ARG A 127 -5.91 -3.05 -1.52
C ARG A 127 -6.51 -3.00 -2.93
N ALA A 128 -6.61 -1.81 -3.52
CA ALA A 128 -7.12 -1.64 -4.87
C ALA A 128 -6.20 -2.29 -5.92
N LEU A 129 -4.88 -2.17 -5.78
CA LEU A 129 -3.90 -2.83 -6.63
C LEU A 129 -3.98 -4.34 -6.54
N ALA A 130 -4.05 -4.90 -5.33
CA ALA A 130 -4.19 -6.35 -5.14
C ALA A 130 -5.49 -6.88 -5.74
N PHE A 131 -6.60 -6.13 -5.62
CA PHE A 131 -7.86 -6.48 -6.25
C PHE A 131 -7.77 -6.48 -7.78
N ALA A 132 -7.17 -5.44 -8.37
CA ALA A 132 -6.97 -5.35 -9.82
C ALA A 132 -6.06 -6.48 -10.34
N GLU A 133 -4.94 -6.76 -9.65
CA GLU A 133 -4.02 -7.84 -9.99
C GLU A 133 -4.73 -9.19 -10.05
N ASN A 134 -5.44 -9.56 -8.98
CA ASN A 134 -6.17 -10.83 -8.92
C ASN A 134 -7.24 -10.92 -10.02
N THR A 135 -7.94 -9.81 -10.29
CA THR A 135 -9.00 -9.79 -11.29
C THR A 135 -8.47 -9.97 -12.72
N TYR A 136 -7.32 -9.37 -13.05
CA TYR A 136 -6.69 -9.55 -14.36
C TYR A 136 -5.91 -10.86 -14.48
N ALA A 137 -5.35 -11.38 -13.39
CA ALA A 137 -4.62 -12.65 -13.38
C ALA A 137 -5.55 -13.86 -13.55
N ALA A 138 -6.76 -13.83 -12.96
CA ALA A 138 -7.67 -14.97 -12.96
C ALA A 138 -8.03 -15.49 -14.37
N PRO A 139 -8.45 -14.66 -15.35
CA PRO A 139 -8.74 -15.13 -16.70
C PRO A 139 -7.53 -15.73 -17.45
N VAL A 140 -6.33 -15.22 -17.18
CA VAL A 140 -5.08 -15.76 -17.76
C VAL A 140 -4.77 -17.14 -17.15
N SER A 141 -4.95 -17.29 -15.84
CA SER A 141 -4.83 -18.58 -15.15
C SER A 141 -5.83 -19.59 -15.71
N GLU A 142 -7.11 -19.21 -15.79
CA GLU A 142 -8.19 -20.06 -16.33
C GLU A 142 -7.86 -20.54 -17.75
N ARG A 143 -7.35 -19.66 -18.62
CA ARG A 143 -6.90 -20.02 -19.96
C ARG A 143 -5.82 -21.10 -19.95
N ASN A 144 -4.83 -20.97 -19.08
CA ASN A 144 -3.73 -21.92 -18.96
C ASN A 144 -4.21 -23.25 -18.37
N GLU A 145 -5.08 -23.21 -17.38
CA GLU A 145 -5.74 -24.38 -16.80
C GLU A 145 -6.55 -25.15 -17.84
N LEU A 146 -7.35 -24.48 -18.66
CA LEU A 146 -8.12 -25.12 -19.73
C LEU A 146 -7.24 -25.80 -20.78
N ARG A 147 -6.06 -25.23 -21.10
CA ARG A 147 -5.08 -25.87 -21.99
C ARG A 147 -4.49 -27.12 -21.37
N ASN A 148 -4.06 -27.01 -20.11
CA ASN A 148 -3.52 -28.15 -19.37
C ASN A 148 -4.56 -29.27 -19.26
N LEU A 149 -5.83 -28.94 -18.99
CA LEU A 149 -6.93 -29.91 -18.95
C LEU A 149 -7.16 -30.58 -20.31
N LEU A 150 -7.13 -29.84 -21.41
CA LEU A 150 -7.24 -30.42 -22.75
C LEU A 150 -6.11 -31.42 -23.03
N ASP A 151 -4.87 -31.06 -22.69
CA ASP A 151 -3.70 -31.94 -22.87
C ASP A 151 -3.83 -33.22 -22.02
N LEU A 152 -4.28 -33.09 -20.77
CA LEU A 152 -4.55 -34.22 -19.89
C LEU A 152 -5.63 -35.14 -20.45
N TYR A 153 -6.73 -34.58 -20.94
CA TYR A 153 -7.80 -35.37 -21.54
C TYR A 153 -7.38 -36.03 -22.86
N ARG A 154 -6.52 -35.38 -23.65
CA ARG A 154 -5.93 -36.00 -24.85
C ARG A 154 -5.06 -37.20 -24.48
N ALA A 155 -4.22 -37.08 -23.46
CA ALA A 155 -3.40 -38.19 -22.97
C ALA A 155 -4.27 -39.34 -22.46
N LYS A 156 -5.37 -39.04 -21.75
CA LYS A 156 -6.34 -40.05 -21.30
C LYS A 156 -7.03 -40.76 -22.48
N ALA A 157 -7.43 -40.02 -23.51
CA ALA A 157 -8.03 -40.60 -24.70
C ALA A 157 -7.07 -41.60 -25.37
N ALA A 158 -5.80 -41.23 -25.51
CA ALA A 158 -4.76 -42.10 -26.07
C ALA A 158 -4.52 -43.35 -25.22
N ALA A 159 -4.42 -43.21 -23.89
CA ALA A 159 -4.23 -44.33 -22.97
C ALA A 159 -5.40 -45.33 -22.98
N THR A 160 -6.59 -44.90 -23.40
CA THR A 160 -7.81 -45.73 -23.49
C THR A 160 -8.15 -46.15 -24.92
N GLY A 161 -7.30 -45.80 -25.91
CA GLY A 161 -7.52 -46.08 -27.33
C GLY A 161 -8.70 -45.32 -27.95
N ARG A 162 -9.24 -44.32 -27.25
CA ARG A 162 -10.39 -43.51 -27.70
C ARG A 162 -9.98 -42.35 -28.60
N ASP A 163 -8.70 -42.05 -28.73
CA ASP A 163 -8.22 -40.96 -29.58
C ASP A 163 -8.36 -41.26 -31.08
N ALA A 164 -8.55 -42.53 -31.46
CA ALA A 164 -8.90 -42.96 -32.81
C ALA A 164 -10.39 -42.79 -33.16
N ASP A 165 -11.25 -42.55 -32.16
CA ASP A 165 -12.67 -42.24 -32.38
C ASP A 165 -12.78 -40.88 -33.12
N PRO A 166 -13.40 -40.82 -34.31
CA PRO A 166 -13.54 -39.59 -35.08
C PRO A 166 -14.20 -38.45 -34.30
N GLU A 167 -15.19 -38.74 -33.45
CA GLU A 167 -15.87 -37.72 -32.66
C GLU A 167 -14.94 -37.12 -31.60
N VAL A 168 -14.13 -37.95 -30.95
CA VAL A 168 -13.12 -37.54 -29.97
C VAL A 168 -12.04 -36.69 -30.64
N ALA A 169 -11.55 -37.12 -31.80
CA ALA A 169 -10.54 -36.38 -32.56
C ALA A 169 -11.06 -34.99 -33.00
N GLN A 170 -12.27 -34.95 -33.57
CA GLN A 170 -12.89 -33.71 -34.04
C GLN A 170 -13.12 -32.71 -32.90
N LEU A 171 -13.64 -33.17 -31.76
CA LEU A 171 -13.93 -32.30 -30.63
C LEU A 171 -12.64 -31.77 -29.96
N HIS A 172 -11.60 -32.60 -29.90
CA HIS A 172 -10.28 -32.17 -29.45
C HIS A 172 -9.68 -31.09 -30.37
N ASP A 173 -9.76 -31.26 -31.68
CA ASP A 173 -9.24 -30.27 -32.64
C ASP A 173 -10.02 -28.96 -32.57
N GLN A 174 -11.34 -29.03 -32.37
CA GLN A 174 -12.17 -27.86 -32.11
C GLN A 174 -11.75 -27.15 -30.81
N ALA A 175 -11.52 -27.90 -29.72
CA ALA A 175 -11.07 -27.33 -28.45
C ALA A 175 -9.71 -26.64 -28.58
N ARG A 176 -8.75 -27.29 -29.26
CA ARG A 176 -7.43 -26.73 -29.57
C ARG A 176 -7.56 -25.47 -30.40
N ALA A 177 -8.40 -25.46 -31.42
CA ALA A 177 -8.61 -24.29 -32.27
C ALA A 177 -9.18 -23.11 -31.47
N VAL A 178 -10.14 -23.34 -30.58
CA VAL A 178 -10.70 -22.28 -29.70
C VAL A 178 -9.63 -21.73 -28.75
N LEU A 179 -8.89 -22.61 -28.06
CA LEU A 179 -7.84 -22.22 -27.11
C LEU A 179 -6.60 -21.62 -27.78
N GLY A 180 -6.37 -21.90 -29.07
CA GLY A 180 -5.26 -21.36 -29.85
C GLY A 180 -5.49 -19.93 -30.36
N ARG A 181 -6.73 -19.43 -30.36
CA ARG A 181 -7.04 -18.06 -30.77
C ARG A 181 -6.54 -17.05 -29.73
N THR A 182 -6.01 -15.93 -30.22
CA THR A 182 -5.59 -14.79 -29.40
C THR A 182 -6.22 -13.52 -29.95
N PRO A 183 -7.10 -12.83 -29.21
CA PRO A 183 -7.58 -13.16 -27.86
C PRO A 183 -8.47 -14.42 -27.80
N THR A 184 -8.42 -15.16 -26.69
CA THR A 184 -9.21 -16.38 -26.44
C THR A 184 -10.59 -16.03 -25.86
N ASP A 185 -11.65 -16.64 -26.39
CA ASP A 185 -12.98 -16.60 -25.78
C ASP A 185 -13.10 -17.71 -24.71
N LEU A 186 -13.01 -17.33 -23.44
CA LEU A 186 -13.05 -18.27 -22.31
C LEU A 186 -14.42 -18.95 -22.13
N GLY A 187 -15.52 -18.26 -22.48
CA GLY A 187 -16.85 -18.86 -22.41
C GLY A 187 -16.96 -20.04 -23.39
N ARG A 188 -16.51 -19.82 -24.63
CA ARG A 188 -16.45 -20.87 -25.65
C ARG A 188 -15.42 -21.95 -25.30
N ALA A 189 -14.26 -21.57 -24.76
CA ALA A 189 -13.21 -22.51 -24.36
C ALA A 189 -13.69 -23.45 -23.24
N ARG A 190 -14.36 -22.92 -22.21
CA ARG A 190 -14.98 -23.74 -21.15
C ARG A 190 -15.98 -24.74 -21.71
N ALA A 191 -16.89 -24.26 -22.57
CA ALA A 191 -17.92 -25.11 -23.15
C ALA A 191 -17.35 -26.28 -23.95
N VAL A 192 -16.35 -26.04 -24.81
CA VAL A 192 -15.76 -27.09 -25.66
C VAL A 192 -14.90 -28.07 -24.87
N VAL A 193 -14.15 -27.61 -23.86
CA VAL A 193 -13.36 -28.49 -22.97
C VAL A 193 -14.29 -29.35 -22.10
N ALA A 194 -15.37 -28.79 -21.57
CA ALA A 194 -16.37 -29.54 -20.82
C ALA A 194 -17.08 -30.59 -21.70
N ALA A 195 -17.42 -30.25 -22.94
CA ALA A 195 -17.97 -31.22 -23.90
C ALA A 195 -16.97 -32.36 -24.18
N PHE A 196 -15.68 -32.04 -24.35
CA PHE A 196 -14.64 -33.06 -24.55
C PHE A 196 -14.51 -33.99 -23.34
N GLN A 197 -14.52 -33.45 -22.12
CA GLN A 197 -14.54 -34.23 -20.90
C GLN A 197 -15.75 -35.17 -20.85
N LEU A 198 -16.96 -34.66 -21.14
CA LEU A 198 -18.19 -35.43 -21.12
C LEU A 198 -18.16 -36.57 -22.15
N LEU A 199 -17.66 -36.32 -23.36
CA LEU A 199 -17.51 -37.35 -24.40
C LEU A 199 -16.57 -38.48 -23.96
N LEU A 200 -15.52 -38.17 -23.19
CA LEU A 200 -14.60 -39.16 -22.65
C LEU A 200 -15.14 -39.91 -21.43
N THR A 201 -16.07 -39.32 -20.66
CA THR A 201 -16.64 -39.96 -19.47
C THR A 201 -17.94 -40.71 -19.74
N ALA A 202 -18.70 -40.33 -20.76
CA ALA A 202 -20.00 -40.91 -21.12
C ALA A 202 -19.94 -42.37 -21.64
N HIS A 203 -18.78 -43.02 -21.58
CA HIS A 203 -18.65 -44.43 -21.97
C HIS A 203 -17.78 -45.29 -21.02
N PRO A 204 -18.23 -45.58 -19.79
CA PRO A 204 -17.75 -46.71 -19.03
C PRO A 204 -18.69 -47.91 -19.28
N GLY A 205 -18.43 -48.70 -20.32
CA GLY A 205 -19.10 -49.99 -20.55
C GLY A 205 -20.51 -49.90 -21.14
N GLY A 206 -20.63 -50.23 -22.41
CA GLY A 206 -21.91 -50.32 -23.11
C GLY A 206 -21.81 -51.21 -24.35
N THR A 207 -21.20 -52.40 -24.21
CA THR A 207 -21.39 -53.48 -25.17
C THR A 207 -22.86 -53.91 -25.11
N ARG A 208 -23.60 -53.64 -26.18
CA ARG A 208 -24.66 -54.53 -26.65
C ARG A 208 -24.04 -55.74 -27.32
#